data_AF-E1QL19-F1
#
_entry.id   AF-E1QL19-F1
#
_cell.length_a   1.000
_cell.length_b   1.000
_cell.length_c   1.000
_cell.angle_alpha   90.00
_cell.angle_beta   90.00
_cell.angle_gamma   90.00
#
_symmetry.space_group_name_H-M   'P 1'
#
loop_
_entity.id
_entity.type
_entity.pdbx_description
1 polymer ?
#
loop_
_entity_poly.entity_id
_entity_poly.type
_entity_poly.pdbx_seq_one_letter_code
_entity_poly.pdbx_strand_id
1 'polypeptide(L)' 'MKDKLDRLADQVLTLDDHELSQLLPDIQKRMQHCDHSPEWERSVVAFFLINAMRFKNNAALRCSQAAPPSEERPRLRLVK' A
#
# COMPACT_ATOMS: atom_id res chain seq x y z
N MET A 1 -15.77 12.98 -11.95
CA MET A 1 -15.63 11.60 -11.40
C MET A 1 -14.18 11.36 -10.97
N LYS A 2 -13.21 11.61 -11.86
CA LYS A 2 -11.77 11.58 -11.55
C LYS A 2 -11.40 12.33 -10.26
N ASP A 3 -11.80 13.59 -10.11
CA ASP A 3 -11.43 14.39 -8.93
C ASP A 3 -11.94 13.80 -7.59
N LYS A 4 -13.05 13.06 -7.62
CA LYS A 4 -13.55 12.36 -6.42
C LYS A 4 -12.67 11.18 -6.05
N LEU A 5 -12.19 10.46 -7.07
CA LEU A 5 -11.28 9.34 -6.89
C LEU A 5 -9.90 9.81 -6.45
N ASP A 6 -9.39 10.91 -7.02
CA ASP A 6 -8.13 11.52 -6.63
C ASP A 6 -8.17 11.93 -5.14
N ARG A 7 -9.25 12.59 -4.69
CA ARG A 7 -9.43 12.93 -3.27
C ARG A 7 -9.49 11.70 -2.36
N LEU A 8 -10.15 10.64 -2.79
CA LEU A 8 -10.20 9.39 -2.03
C LEU A 8 -8.81 8.76 -1.93
N ALA A 9 -8.04 8.76 -3.02
CA ALA A 9 -6.67 8.27 -3.03
C ALA A 9 -5.79 9.08 -2.07
N ASP A 10 -5.88 10.41 -2.10
CA ASP A 10 -5.15 11.29 -1.18
C ASP A 10 -5.49 10.97 0.29
N GLN A 11 -6.77 10.77 0.61
CA GLN A 11 -7.22 10.38 1.94
C GLN A 11 -6.65 9.01 2.36
N VAL A 12 -6.72 8.01 1.48
CA VAL A 12 -6.21 6.66 1.78
C VAL A 12 -4.69 6.64 1.93
N LEU A 13 -3.97 7.49 1.19
CA LEU A 13 -2.51 7.61 1.29
C LEU A 13 -2.03 8.17 2.64
N THR A 14 -2.88 8.89 3.37
CA THR A 14 -2.54 9.41 4.72
C THR A 14 -2.68 8.36 5.84
N LEU A 15 -3.26 7.20 5.55
CA LEU A 15 -3.49 6.15 6.55
C LEU A 15 -2.22 5.33 6.78
N ASP A 16 -1.94 5.00 8.04
CA ASP A 16 -0.81 4.14 8.40
C ASP A 16 -1.08 2.67 8.01
N ASP A 17 -0.10 2.04 7.38
CA ASP A 17 -0.18 0.65 6.92
C ASP A 17 -0.28 -0.33 8.10
N HIS A 18 0.30 0.03 9.26
CA HIS A 18 0.19 -0.77 10.46
C HIS A 18 -1.25 -0.78 10.99
N GLU A 19 -1.86 0.40 11.12
CA GLU A 19 -3.25 0.56 11.57
C GLU A 19 -4.23 -0.11 10.60
N LEU A 20 -4.06 0.07 9.29
CA LEU A 20 -4.87 -0.59 8.26
C LEU A 20 -4.77 -2.11 8.34
N SER A 21 -3.59 -2.64 8.65
CA SER A 21 -3.36 -4.07 8.76
C SER A 21 -4.05 -4.71 9.97
N GLN A 22 -4.19 -3.96 11.07
CA GLN A 22 -4.89 -4.42 12.27
C GLN A 22 -6.40 -4.55 12.07
N LEU A 23 -7.00 -3.77 11.17
CA LEU A 23 -8.44 -3.80 10.88
C LEU A 23 -8.87 -4.98 9.99
N LEU A 24 -7.91 -5.61 9.32
CA LEU A 24 -8.20 -6.65 8.32
C LEU A 24 -9.00 -7.86 8.87
N PRO A 25 -8.71 -8.42 10.06
CA PRO A 25 -9.43 -9.57 10.59
C PRO A 25 -10.93 -9.28 10.79
N ASP A 26 -11.26 -8.10 11.32
CA ASP A 26 -12.65 -7.70 11.56
C ASP A 26 -13.41 -7.47 10.25
N ILE A 27 -12.74 -6.83 9.27
CA ILE A 27 -13.30 -6.64 7.94
C ILE A 27 -13.56 -7.99 7.25
N GLN A 28 -12.61 -8.93 7.33
CA GLN A 28 -12.77 -10.27 6.77
C GLN A 28 -13.92 -11.02 7.44
N LYS A 29 -14.04 -10.94 8.77
CA LYS A 29 -15.16 -11.52 9.52
C LYS A 29 -16.50 -10.92 9.08
N ARG A 30 -16.56 -9.61 8.85
CA ARG A 30 -17.77 -8.95 8.35
C ARG A 30 -18.13 -9.42 6.93
N MET A 31 -17.14 -9.61 6.05
CA MET A 31 -17.34 -10.11 4.69
C MET A 31 -17.87 -11.54 4.63
N GLN A 32 -17.54 -12.41 5.59
CA GLN A 32 -18.00 -13.80 5.61
C GLN A 32 -19.52 -13.95 5.72
N HIS A 33 -20.24 -12.92 6.16
CA HIS A 33 -21.69 -12.95 6.30
C HIS A 33 -22.43 -12.96 4.96
N CYS A 34 -21.80 -12.49 3.87
CA CYS A 34 -22.33 -12.52 2.50
C CYS A 34 -23.79 -12.05 2.37
N ASP A 35 -24.19 -11.08 3.19
CA ASP A 35 -25.58 -10.64 3.33
C ASP A 35 -25.97 -9.52 2.35
N HIS A 36 -25.05 -9.07 1.50
CA HIS A 36 -25.24 -7.98 0.53
C HIS A 36 -25.78 -6.67 1.13
N SER A 37 -25.67 -6.49 2.44
CA SER A 37 -26.04 -5.24 3.08
C SER A 37 -25.03 -4.13 2.75
N PRO A 38 -25.41 -2.85 2.88
CA PRO A 38 -24.49 -1.73 2.69
C PRO A 38 -23.23 -1.82 3.57
N GLU A 39 -23.35 -2.41 4.76
CA GLU A 39 -22.20 -2.64 5.64
C GLU A 39 -21.26 -3.71 5.11
N TRP A 40 -21.82 -4.81 4.59
CA TRP A 40 -21.04 -5.84 3.93
C TRP A 40 -20.30 -5.27 2.71
N GLU A 41 -20.99 -4.52 1.85
CA GLU A 41 -20.38 -3.87 0.68
C GLU A 41 -19.24 -2.93 1.08
N ARG A 42 -19.43 -2.13 2.14
CA ARG A 42 -18.36 -1.29 2.71
C ARG A 42 -17.16 -2.13 3.16
N SER A 43 -17.37 -3.26 3.82
CA SER A 43 -16.28 -4.14 4.23
C SER A 43 -15.54 -4.74 3.04
N VAL A 44 -16.24 -5.12 1.98
CA VAL A 44 -15.61 -5.60 0.73
C VAL A 44 -14.73 -4.51 0.13
N VAL A 45 -15.25 -3.28 0.00
CA VAL A 45 -14.46 -2.15 -0.55
C VAL A 45 -13.25 -1.83 0.33
N ALA A 46 -13.43 -1.79 1.66
CA ALA A 46 -12.34 -1.54 2.60
C ALA A 46 -11.25 -2.62 2.53
N PHE A 47 -11.63 -3.89 2.40
CA PHE A 47 -10.70 -4.99 2.19
C PHE A 47 -9.83 -4.77 0.94
N PHE A 48 -10.42 -4.38 -0.18
CA PHE A 48 -9.64 -4.11 -1.40
C PHE A 48 -8.71 -2.91 -1.25
N LEU A 49 -9.13 -1.84 -0.57
CA LEU A 49 -8.28 -0.67 -0.31
C LEU A 49 -7.05 -1.04 0.55
N ILE A 50 -7.24 -1.81 1.61
CA ILE A 50 -6.14 -2.28 2.46
C ILE A 50 -5.15 -3.13 1.65
N ASN A 51 -5.66 -4.06 0.85
CA ASN A 51 -4.81 -4.91 0.01
C ASN A 51 -4.06 -4.10 -1.07
N ALA A 52 -4.70 -3.08 -1.65
CA ALA A 52 -4.07 -2.18 -2.60
C ALA A 52 -2.92 -1.39 -1.94
N MET A 53 -3.10 -0.92 -0.70
CA MET A 53 -2.04 -0.21 0.05
C MET A 53 -0.85 -1.12 0.34
N ARG A 54 -1.09 -2.35 0.81
CA ARG A 54 -0.03 -3.35 1.01
C ARG A 54 0.71 -3.68 -0.29
N PHE A 55 -0.01 -3.83 -1.40
CA PHE A 55 0.59 -4.06 -2.71
C PHE A 55 1.45 -2.86 -3.14
N LYS A 56 0.94 -1.64 -3.03
CA LYS A 56 1.66 -0.39 -3.33
C LYS A 56 2.95 -0.29 -2.51
N ASN A 57 2.89 -0.52 -1.20
CA ASN A 57 4.06 -0.44 -0.31
C ASN A 57 5.13 -1.47 -0.71
N ASN A 58 4.72 -2.71 -0.99
CA ASN A 58 5.63 -3.74 -1.49
C ASN A 58 6.22 -3.39 -2.87
N ALA A 59 5.43 -2.80 -3.77
CA ALA A 59 5.90 -2.35 -5.08
C ALA A 59 6.90 -1.19 -4.97
N ALA A 60 6.62 -0.21 -4.12
CA ALA A 60 7.51 0.92 -3.87
C ALA A 60 8.87 0.48 -3.31
N LEU A 61 8.89 -0.51 -2.40
CA LEU A 61 10.12 -1.12 -1.91
C LEU A 61 10.95 -1.74 -3.05
N ARG A 62 10.30 -2.49 -3.95
CA ARG A 62 10.96 -3.08 -5.13
C ARG A 62 11.49 -2.02 -6.10
N CYS A 63 10.72 -0.95 -6.34
CA CYS A 63 11.18 0.17 -7.17
C CYS A 63 12.37 0.90 -6.54
N SER A 64 12.39 1.03 -5.21
CA SER A 64 13.51 1.66 -4.48
C SER A 64 14.77 0.79 -4.51
N GLN A 65 14.62 -0.54 -4.50
CA GLN A 65 15.73 -1.49 -4.63
C GLN A 65 16.22 -1.67 -6.08
N ALA A 66 15.44 -1.24 -7.07
CA ALA A 66 15.82 -1.26 -8.48
C ALA A 66 16.67 -0.05 -8.91
N ALA A 67 16.96 0.90 -8.00
CA ALA A 67 18.02 1.87 -8.22
C ALA A 67 19.36 1.13 -8.24
N PRO A 68 20.21 1.30 -9.27
CA PRO A 68 21.50 0.63 -9.32
C PRO A 68 22.31 0.99 -8.05
N PRO A 69 23.07 0.05 -7.47
CA PRO A 69 23.99 0.39 -6.40
C PRO A 69 24.88 1.51 -6.94
N SER A 70 24.89 2.66 -6.26
CA SER A 70 25.77 3.76 -6.60
C SER A 70 27.17 3.19 -6.78
N GLU A 71 27.76 3.39 -7.96
CA GLU A 71 29.17 3.09 -8.21
C GLU A 71 30.01 3.84 -7.17
N GLU A 72 30.38 3.17 -6.07
CA GLU A 72 31.54 3.56 -5.28
C GLU A 72 32.74 3.42 -6.22
N ARG A 73 33.05 4.49 -6.95
CA ARG A 73 34.27 4.58 -7.76
C ARG A 73 35.44 4.18 -6.86
N PRO A 74 36.18 3.09 -7.15
CA PRO A 74 37.36 2.77 -6.37
C PRO A 74 38.33 3.94 -6.53
N ARG A 75 38.65 4.61 -5.42
CA ARG A 75 39.68 5.66 -5.40
C ARG A 75 41.02 5.00 -5.71
N LEU A 76 41.39 4.99 -6.99
CA LEU A 76 42.74 4.61 -7.40
C LEU A 76 43.71 5.62 -6.77
N ARG A 77 44.58 5.13 -5.88
CA ARG A 77 45.64 5.93 -5.28
C ARG A 77 46.82 5.95 -6.26
N LEU A 78 47.33 7.14 -6.56
CA LEU A 78 48.53 7.32 -7.36
C LEU A 78 49.73 6.75 -6.58
N VAL A 79 50.31 5.67 -7.10
CA VAL A 79 51.60 5.15 -6.61
C VAL A 79 52.70 5.98 -7.27
N LYS A 80 53.61 6.47 -6.44
CA LYS A 80 54.71 7.37 -6.81
C LYS A 80 55.95 6.58 -7.18
#